data_AF-A0A6P0UAF8-F1
#
_entry.id   AF-A0A6P0UAF8-F1
#
_cell.length_a   1.000
_cell.length_b   1.000
_cell.length_c   1.000
_cell.angle_alpha   90.00
_cell.angle_beta   90.00
_cell.angle_gamma   90.00
#
_symmetry.space_group_name_H-M   'P 1'
#
loop_
_entity.id
_entity.type
_entity.pdbx_description
1 polymer ?
#
loop_
_entity_poly.entity_id
_entity_poly.type
_entity_poly.pdbx_seq_one_letter_code
_entity_poly.pdbx_strand_id
1 'polypeptide(L)' 'MEVDGFFHTPERRVEEQERERDFERNGVRIYRFDSEKCYTEPHKVVDEFLELLENLN' A
#
# COMPACT_ATOMS: atom_id res chain seq x y z
N MET A 1 -1.23 -5.42 -0.52
CA MET A 1 -0.30 -4.55 -1.25
C MET A 1 -1.10 -3.65 -2.17
N GLU A 2 -0.79 -2.36 -2.21
CA GLU A 2 -1.41 -1.37 -3.10
C GLU A 2 -0.33 -0.47 -3.70
N VAL A 3 -0.52 -0.04 -4.95
CA VAL A 3 0.34 0.97 -5.60
C VAL A 3 -0.28 2.34 -5.41
N ASP A 4 0.46 3.25 -4.80
CA ASP A 4 0.00 4.59 -4.45
C ASP A 4 0.41 5.62 -5.52
N GLY A 5 -0.58 6.30 -6.10
CA GLY A 5 -0.37 7.28 -7.16
C GLY A 5 -0.25 8.71 -6.65
N PHE A 6 0.27 9.62 -7.48
CA PHE A 6 0.53 11.01 -7.11
C PHE A 6 -0.70 11.90 -6.88
N PHE A 7 -1.89 11.49 -7.31
CA PHE A 7 -3.07 12.38 -7.35
C PHE A 7 -4.23 11.86 -6.51
N HIS A 8 -4.30 12.37 -5.29
CA HIS A 8 -5.44 12.18 -4.40
C HIS A 8 -6.15 13.52 -4.20
N THR A 9 -7.40 13.61 -4.66
CA THR A 9 -8.24 14.76 -4.28
C THR A 9 -8.64 14.63 -2.81
N PRO A 10 -8.94 15.74 -2.10
CA PRO A 10 -9.40 15.69 -0.72
C PRO A 10 -10.57 14.73 -0.49
N GLU A 11 -11.50 14.64 -1.46
CA GLU A 11 -12.64 13.73 -1.41
C GLU A 11 -12.19 12.26 -1.43
N ARG A 12 -11.24 11.90 -2.31
CA ARG A 12 -10.70 10.53 -2.40
C ARG A 12 -9.93 10.14 -1.13
N ARG A 13 -9.30 11.09 -0.43
CA ARG A 13 -8.63 10.82 0.85
C ARG A 13 -9.59 10.36 1.93
N VAL A 14 -10.83 10.87 1.95
CA VAL A 14 -11.84 10.44 2.91
C VAL A 14 -12.24 8.99 2.64
N GLU A 15 -12.52 8.65 1.38
CA GLU A 15 -12.85 7.28 0.96
C GLU A 15 -11.69 6.30 1.22
N GLU A 16 -10.45 6.71 0.98
CA GLU A 16 -9.26 5.92 1.27
C GLU A 16 -9.12 5.60 2.76
N GLN A 17 -9.35 6.59 3.62
CA GLN A 17 -9.30 6.40 5.08
C GLN A 17 -10.41 5.51 5.60
N GLU A 18 -11.63 5.62 5.05
CA GLU A 18 -12.73 4.73 5.42
C GLU A 18 -12.42 3.28 5.03
N ARG A 19 -11.93 3.07 3.81
CA ARG A 19 -11.50 1.76 3.33
C ARG A 19 -10.36 1.17 4.16
N GLU A 20 -9.37 1.98 4.54
CA GLU A 20 -8.28 1.56 5.44
C GLU A 20 -8.81 1.04 6.78
N ARG A 21 -9.71 1.80 7.41
CA ARG A 21 -10.32 1.40 8.69
C ARG A 21 -11.09 0.09 8.56
N ASP A 22 -11.80 -0.11 7.45
CA ASP A 22 -12.54 -1.35 7.20
C ASP A 22 -11.59 -2.53 6.99
N PHE A 23 -10.47 -2.35 6.30
CA PHE A 23 -9.46 -3.40 6.18
C PHE A 23 -8.84 -3.76 7.54
N GLU A 24 -8.46 -2.77 8.34
CA GLU A 24 -7.91 -3.00 9.69
C GLU A 24 -8.88 -3.76 10.59
N ARG A 25 -10.17 -3.41 10.57
CA ARG A 25 -11.23 -4.10 11.32
C ARG A 25 -11.38 -5.58 10.92
N ASN A 26 -11.08 -5.91 9.67
CA ASN A 26 -11.12 -7.28 9.16
C ASN A 26 -9.77 -8.00 9.27
N GLY A 27 -8.80 -7.44 9.99
CA GLY A 27 -7.47 -8.03 10.15
C GLY A 27 -6.60 -7.98 8.88
N VAL A 28 -6.99 -7.16 7.89
CA VAL A 28 -6.24 -6.97 6.66
C VAL A 28 -5.33 -5.76 6.81
N ARG A 29 -4.01 -5.98 6.68
CA ARG A 29 -3.02 -4.89 6.70
C ARG A 29 -2.69 -4.46 5.27
N ILE A 30 -2.77 -3.16 5.00
CA ILE A 30 -2.37 -2.59 3.71
C ILE A 30 -0.92 -2.11 3.80
N TYR A 31 -0.16 -2.45 2.78
CA TYR A 31 1.18 -1.90 2.52
C TYR A 31 1.14 -1.19 1.18
N ARG A 32 1.52 0.10 1.18
CA ARG A 32 1.51 0.95 0.00
C ARG A 32 2.91 1.15 -0.55
N PHE A 33 3.03 1.02 -1.86
CA PHE A 33 4.26 1.30 -2.58
C PHE A 33 4.03 2.46 -3.52
N ASP A 34 4.92 3.45 -3.45
CA ASP A 34 4.88 4.61 -4.32
C ASP A 34 4.94 4.19 -5.80
N SER A 35 4.11 4.81 -6.62
CA SER A 35 4.00 4.48 -8.05
C SER A 35 5.29 4.74 -8.81
N GLU A 36 6.01 5.83 -8.53
CA GLU A 36 7.30 6.11 -9.18
C GLU A 36 8.34 5.05 -8.80
N LYS A 37 8.39 4.63 -7.54
CA LYS A 37 9.26 3.52 -7.11
C LYS A 37 8.91 2.21 -7.81
N CYS A 38 7.61 1.90 -7.96
CA CYS A 38 7.16 0.72 -8.70
C CYS A 38 7.60 0.74 -10.16
N TYR A 39 7.63 1.91 -10.80
CA TYR A 39 8.08 2.06 -12.18
C TYR A 39 9.60 2.05 -12.34
N THR A 40 10.32 2.72 -11.45
CA THR A 40 11.77 2.95 -11.58
C THR A 40 12.61 1.83 -10.98
N GLU A 41 12.14 1.22 -9.89
CA GLU A 41 12.86 0.20 -9.12
C GLU A 41 11.95 -0.99 -8.74
N PRO A 42 11.30 -1.66 -9.72
CA PRO A 42 10.30 -2.70 -9.45
C PRO A 42 10.85 -3.90 -8.64
N HIS A 43 12.13 -4.22 -8.83
CA HIS A 43 12.79 -5.30 -8.08
C HIS A 43 12.83 -5.01 -6.58
N LYS A 44 13.17 -3.79 -6.18
CA LYS A 44 13.22 -3.41 -4.76
C LYS A 44 11.83 -3.45 -4.11
N VAL A 45 10.79 -3.09 -4.85
CA VAL A 45 9.40 -3.22 -4.37
C VAL A 45 9.03 -4.67 -4.08
N VAL A 46 9.44 -5.59 -4.96
CA VAL A 46 9.23 -7.03 -4.75
C VAL A 46 10.03 -7.52 -3.55
N ASP A 47 11.31 -7.15 -3.44
CA ASP A 47 12.16 -7.56 -2.32
C ASP A 47 11.58 -7.08 -0.98
N GLU A 48 11.21 -5.79 -0.88
CA GLU A 48 10.56 -5.23 0.31
C GLU A 48 9.23 -5.93 0.63
N PHE A 49 8.44 -6.28 -0.39
CA PHE A 49 7.20 -7.01 -0.18
C PHE A 49 7.43 -8.43 0.37
N LEU A 50 8.46 -9.13 -0.13
CA LEU A 50 8.83 -10.45 0.36
C LEU A 50 9.35 -10.39 1.81
N GLU A 51 10.20 -9.42 2.13
CA GLU A 51 10.67 -9.18 3.51
C GLU A 51 9.50 -8.92 4.47
N LEU A 52 8.48 -8.18 4.03
CA LEU A 52 7.28 -7.96 4.82
C LEU A 52 6.52 -9.27 5.09
N LEU A 53 6.41 -10.16 4.10
CA LEU A 53 5.75 -11.46 4.27
C LEU A 53 6.54 -12.38 5.21
N GLU A 54 7.87 -12.36 5.14
CA GLU A 54 8.72 -13.16 6.02
C GLU A 54 8.61 -12.71 7.49
N ASN A 55 8.52 -11.40 7.72
CA ASN A 55 8.39 -10.79 9.05
C ASN A 55 6.97 -10.81 9.63
N LEU A 56 5.98 -11.32 8.89
CA LEU A 56 4.60 -11.51 9.37
C LEU A 56 4.39 -12.84 10.13
N ASN A 57 5.46 -13.65 10.28
CA ASN A 57 5.45 -14.94 10.99
C ASN A 57 5.75 -14.82 12.49
#